data_AF-A0A954GQT1-F1
#
_entry.id   AF-A0A954GQT1-F1
#
_cell.length_a   1.000
_cell.length_b   1.000
_cell.length_c   1.000
_cell.angle_alpha   90.00
_cell.angle_beta   90.00
_cell.angle_gamma   90.00
#
_symmetry.space_group_name_H-M   'P 1'
#
loop_
_entity.id
_entity.type
_entity.pdbx_description
1 polymer ?
#
loop_
_entity_poly.entity_id
_entity_poly.type
_entity_poly.pdbx_seq_one_letter_code
_entity_poly.pdbx_strand_id
1 'polypeptide(L)'
;MRSTRCPQCDLLYMGDDLPDGQCPGCAAPWPKELRTAITVPDESSTELGDSRTTAAPSHQQTPKRGFAGIAFLIGAVLGGALMFAFAESAVDIPQTEAYQQLAASSTAADEHLAKVEARLREVSEQLGPAIEEAKSASAQLLKEQADKEALMSRVLELEQSNFGMRLATARSFAREWLILGPLPDETIEADILASPAPREGIVQGEKQWKSFTSEEDRINLHALLESRSNGVCYCVCWAYSDIDREVQLSVGSDDALYIWVNGRQVLANPTNRSASPDQDKVDALLNAGWNQLLCRVDNLGEGDWALFFEFRNRDARPLKIFSTSLAPPELVAKQQLN
;
A
#
# COMPACT_ATOMS: atom_id res chain seq x y z
N MET A 1 -3.49 20.09 13.10
CA MET A 1 -3.96 19.22 12.00
C MET A 1 -5.07 18.31 12.45
N ARG A 2 -6.30 18.58 11.99
CA ARG A 2 -7.44 17.67 12.13
C ARG A 2 -7.62 16.93 10.82
N SER A 3 -7.98 15.65 10.89
CA SER A 3 -8.43 14.88 9.74
C SER A 3 -9.93 14.63 9.87
N THR A 4 -10.67 14.81 8.77
CA THR A 4 -12.12 14.62 8.76
C THR A 4 -12.53 14.03 7.42
N ARG A 5 -13.41 13.02 7.45
CA ARG A 5 -13.88 12.33 6.25
C ARG A 5 -15.32 12.77 5.93
N CYS A 6 -15.59 13.09 4.66
CA CYS A 6 -16.95 13.45 4.23
C CYS A 6 -17.85 12.20 4.21
N PRO A 7 -19.00 12.19 4.90
CA PRO A 7 -19.87 11.01 4.93
C PRO A 7 -20.56 10.72 3.59
N GLN A 8 -20.55 11.66 2.64
CA GLN A 8 -21.28 11.55 1.38
C GLN A 8 -20.40 11.14 0.19
N CYS A 9 -19.12 11.53 0.17
CA CYS A 9 -18.20 11.17 -0.92
C CYS A 9 -16.88 10.56 -0.44
N ASP A 10 -16.75 10.29 0.85
CA ASP A 10 -15.58 9.67 1.49
C ASP A 10 -14.25 10.42 1.34
N LEU A 11 -14.29 11.66 0.84
CA LEU A 11 -13.13 12.55 0.74
C LEU A 11 -12.51 12.81 2.13
N LEU A 12 -11.21 12.58 2.25
CA LEU A 12 -10.43 12.90 3.45
C LEU A 12 -9.91 14.34 3.35
N TYR A 13 -10.37 15.22 4.25
CA TYR A 13 -9.86 16.57 4.41
C TYR A 13 -8.84 16.63 5.54
N MET A 14 -7.71 17.29 5.29
CA MET A 14 -6.62 17.50 6.25
C MET A 14 -6.34 19.00 6.31
N GLY A 15 -6.68 19.64 7.41
CA GLY A 15 -6.54 21.08 7.59
C GLY A 15 -6.86 21.49 9.03
N ASP A 16 -6.55 22.73 9.38
CA ASP A 16 -6.87 23.26 10.70
C ASP A 16 -8.31 23.79 10.78
N ASP A 17 -8.86 24.25 9.65
CA ASP A 17 -10.24 24.74 9.50
C ASP A 17 -10.99 24.02 8.37
N LEU A 18 -12.28 23.73 8.55
CA LEU A 18 -13.11 23.18 7.48
C LEU A 18 -13.50 24.29 6.48
N PRO A 19 -13.35 24.09 5.17
CA PRO A 19 -13.73 25.08 4.15
C PRO A 19 -15.24 25.35 4.18
N ASP A 20 -15.64 26.63 4.20
CA ASP A 20 -16.98 27.26 4.07
C ASP A 20 -18.24 26.43 4.39
N GLY A 21 -18.15 25.53 5.37
CA GLY A 21 -19.24 24.65 5.77
C GLY A 21 -19.64 23.58 4.76
N GLN A 22 -18.98 23.47 3.60
CA GLN A 22 -19.28 22.51 2.53
C GLN A 22 -18.05 21.67 2.13
N CYS A 23 -18.29 20.42 1.74
CA CYS A 23 -17.26 19.54 1.23
C CYS A 23 -16.81 19.98 -0.17
N PRO A 24 -15.51 20.15 -0.44
CA PRO A 24 -15.02 20.56 -1.76
C PRO A 24 -15.24 19.50 -2.85
N GLY A 25 -15.42 18.23 -2.48
CA GLY A 25 -15.64 17.14 -3.43
C GLY A 25 -17.09 16.97 -3.88
N CYS A 26 -18.08 17.33 -3.05
CA CYS A 26 -19.49 17.08 -3.36
C CYS A 26 -20.47 18.20 -2.97
N ALA A 27 -19.96 19.33 -2.47
CA ALA A 27 -20.72 20.48 -1.96
C ALA A 27 -21.70 20.17 -0.80
N ALA A 28 -21.70 18.94 -0.26
CA ALA A 28 -22.53 18.57 0.89
C ALA A 28 -22.06 19.29 2.17
N PRO A 29 -22.98 19.72 3.05
CA PRO A 29 -22.61 20.42 4.28
C PRO A 29 -21.94 19.49 5.30
N TRP A 30 -20.96 20.01 6.05
CA TRP A 30 -20.30 19.24 7.11
C TRP A 30 -21.24 18.96 8.30
N PRO A 31 -21.22 17.73 8.88
CA PRO A 31 -21.98 17.38 10.07
C PRO A 31 -21.73 18.35 11.24
N LYS A 32 -22.77 18.70 12.00
CA LYS A 32 -22.69 19.69 13.10
C LYS A 32 -21.71 19.29 14.22
N GLU A 33 -21.52 17.99 14.44
CA GLU A 33 -20.68 17.42 15.50
C GLU A 33 -19.17 17.68 15.30
N LEU A 34 -18.73 17.92 14.06
CA LEU A 34 -17.35 18.24 13.72
C LEU A 34 -16.98 19.71 13.95
N ARG A 35 -17.96 20.56 14.29
CA ARG A 35 -17.77 22.01 14.49
C ARG A 35 -17.31 22.39 15.90
N THR A 36 -17.29 21.45 16.84
CA THR A 36 -16.85 21.71 18.23
C THR A 36 -15.37 21.37 18.39
N ALA A 37 -14.56 22.43 18.48
CA ALA A 37 -13.13 22.34 18.76
C ALA A 37 -12.87 21.73 20.15
N ILE A 38 -12.13 20.61 20.19
CA ILE A 38 -11.43 20.17 21.40
C ILE A 38 -10.19 21.07 21.54
N THR A 39 -10.15 21.88 22.59
CA THR A 39 -8.96 22.63 23.01
C THR A 39 -8.14 21.78 23.97
N VAL A 40 -6.87 21.53 23.63
CA VAL A 40 -5.88 20.92 24.54
C VAL A 40 -5.09 22.06 25.19
N PRO A 41 -4.77 22.03 26.50
CA PRO A 41 -4.00 23.09 27.16
C PRO A 41 -2.54 23.09 26.70
N ASP A 42 -1.97 24.29 26.58
CA ASP A 42 -0.60 24.57 26.16
C ASP A 42 0.40 24.28 27.30
N GLU A 43 1.28 23.30 27.13
CA GLU A 43 2.46 23.08 27.98
C GLU A 43 3.70 23.65 27.28
N SER A 44 3.95 24.94 27.45
CA SER A 44 5.27 25.50 27.17
C SER A 44 5.58 26.74 28.03
N SER A 45 6.06 26.52 29.25
CA SER A 45 7.02 27.43 29.93
C SER A 45 7.52 26.83 31.23
N THR A 46 8.70 26.23 31.21
CA THR A 46 9.54 26.06 32.40
C THR A 46 10.83 26.83 32.19
N GLU A 47 10.85 28.06 32.68
CA GLU A 47 12.07 28.82 32.93
C GLU A 47 12.81 28.25 34.16
N LEU A 48 14.13 28.18 34.06
CA LEU A 48 15.05 27.94 35.17
C LEU A 48 15.13 29.18 36.08
N GLY A 49 15.07 28.97 37.40
CA GLY A 49 15.38 30.01 38.40
C GLY A 49 15.50 29.46 39.83
N ASP A 50 16.72 29.53 40.37
CA ASP A 50 17.17 29.13 41.71
C ASP A 50 16.41 29.78 42.89
N SER A 51 16.22 29.05 44.00
CA SER A 51 16.87 29.32 45.31
C SER A 51 16.25 28.61 46.54
N ARG A 52 17.10 27.78 47.18
CA ARG A 52 17.36 27.67 48.64
C ARG A 52 16.25 27.48 49.71
N THR A 53 16.33 26.29 50.33
CA THR A 53 16.23 25.93 51.78
C THR A 53 14.88 26.04 52.52
N THR A 54 14.38 24.92 53.07
CA THR A 54 14.65 24.44 54.45
C THR A 54 14.00 23.08 54.76
N ALA A 55 14.71 22.29 55.59
CA ALA A 55 14.25 21.27 56.56
C ALA A 55 13.73 19.88 56.10
N ALA A 56 14.54 18.84 56.37
CA ALA A 56 14.15 17.48 56.79
C ALA A 56 14.01 17.44 58.35
N PRO A 57 13.58 16.36 59.06
CA PRO A 57 13.33 14.94 58.71
C PRO A 57 11.90 14.47 59.14
N SER A 58 11.40 13.22 59.06
CA SER A 58 11.92 11.90 59.43
C SER A 58 10.95 10.74 59.06
N HIS A 59 11.51 9.57 58.74
CA HIS A 59 11.04 8.19 58.98
C HIS A 59 9.53 7.84 59.00
N GLN A 60 9.09 6.93 58.12
CA GLN A 60 8.76 5.54 58.49
C GLN A 60 8.45 4.66 57.27
N GLN A 61 8.87 3.40 57.39
CA GLN A 61 8.83 2.33 56.40
C GLN A 61 7.45 1.65 56.28
N THR A 62 7.32 0.81 55.25
CA THR A 62 6.64 -0.51 55.14
C THR A 62 5.59 -0.61 53.99
N PRO A 63 5.29 -1.81 53.45
CA PRO A 63 5.85 -2.22 52.15
C PRO A 63 4.83 -2.78 51.13
N LYS A 64 5.35 -3.06 49.93
CA LYS A 64 4.73 -3.74 48.78
C LYS A 64 4.24 -5.17 49.09
N ARG A 65 3.09 -5.55 48.53
CA ARG A 65 2.69 -6.92 48.12
C ARG A 65 1.73 -6.77 46.92
N GLY A 66 1.82 -7.45 45.78
CA GLY A 66 2.53 -8.67 45.43
C GLY A 66 1.54 -9.64 44.78
N PHE A 67 1.45 -9.63 43.45
CA PHE A 67 0.88 -10.69 42.62
C PHE A 67 1.66 -11.99 42.87
N ALA A 68 1.01 -13.06 43.33
CA ALA A 68 1.36 -14.48 43.11
C ALA A 68 0.54 -15.37 44.06
N GLY A 69 -0.21 -16.33 43.52
CA GLY A 69 -0.75 -17.43 44.34
C GLY A 69 -2.08 -18.05 43.93
N ILE A 70 -2.29 -18.39 42.65
CA ILE A 70 -3.41 -19.25 42.19
C ILE A 70 -3.04 -20.76 42.28
N ALA A 71 -1.99 -21.12 43.00
CA ALA A 71 -1.59 -22.51 43.18
C ALA A 71 -1.44 -22.84 44.67
N PHE A 72 -2.55 -23.11 45.37
CA PHE A 72 -2.61 -23.99 46.55
C PHE A 72 -4.06 -24.17 47.08
N LEU A 73 -4.97 -24.73 46.27
CA LEU A 73 -6.31 -25.16 46.73
C LEU A 73 -6.60 -26.64 46.43
N ILE A 74 -5.56 -27.49 46.48
CA ILE A 74 -5.71 -28.96 46.45
C ILE A 74 -5.23 -29.60 47.78
N GLY A 75 -4.86 -28.80 48.78
CA GLY A 75 -4.27 -29.26 50.04
C GLY A 75 -5.15 -29.13 51.29
N ALA A 76 -6.48 -29.30 51.19
CA ALA A 76 -7.38 -29.17 52.35
C ALA A 76 -8.43 -30.29 52.48
N VAL A 77 -8.17 -31.48 51.91
CA VAL A 77 -9.00 -32.69 52.11
C VAL A 77 -8.23 -33.82 52.81
N LEU A 78 -6.90 -33.69 53.00
CA LEU A 78 -6.07 -34.65 53.74
C LEU A 78 -5.86 -34.26 55.21
N GLY A 79 -6.92 -33.78 55.88
CA GLY A 79 -6.94 -33.48 57.32
C GLY A 79 -7.77 -34.47 58.16
N GLY A 80 -8.29 -35.54 57.54
CA GLY A 80 -9.16 -36.53 58.18
C GLY A 80 -8.51 -37.89 58.44
N ALA A 81 -7.18 -37.99 58.39
CA ALA A 81 -6.44 -39.21 58.68
C ALA A 81 -5.58 -39.04 59.94
N LEU A 82 -6.23 -38.68 61.06
CA LEU A 82 -5.69 -38.91 62.40
C LEU A 82 -6.48 -40.06 63.03
N MET A 83 -6.29 -41.27 62.51
CA MET A 83 -6.75 -42.48 63.19
C MET A 83 -5.86 -42.71 64.42
N PHE A 84 -6.50 -42.64 65.59
CA PHE A 84 -6.33 -43.59 66.68
C PHE A 84 -4.89 -43.87 67.15
N ALA A 85 -4.42 -43.04 68.08
CA ALA A 85 -3.61 -43.53 69.18
C ALA A 85 -4.39 -43.28 70.47
N PHE A 86 -4.51 -44.31 71.31
CA PHE A 86 -5.26 -44.41 72.57
C PHE A 86 -6.77 -44.64 72.44
N ALA A 87 -7.18 -45.90 72.52
CA ALA A 87 -7.91 -46.45 73.68
C ALA A 87 -8.65 -47.73 73.26
N GLU A 88 -7.95 -48.86 73.35
CA GLU A 88 -8.62 -50.15 73.49
C GLU A 88 -9.07 -50.29 74.94
N SER A 89 -10.03 -49.45 75.30
CA SER A 89 -10.93 -49.63 76.43
C SER A 89 -12.25 -49.15 75.91
N ALA A 90 -13.20 -50.06 75.71
CA ALA A 90 -14.56 -49.75 75.34
C ALA A 90 -15.17 -48.80 76.38
N VAL A 91 -15.05 -47.49 76.13
CA VAL A 91 -15.80 -46.48 76.84
C VAL A 91 -17.12 -46.37 76.10
N ASP A 92 -18.15 -46.90 76.73
CA ASP A 92 -19.53 -46.77 76.28
C ASP A 92 -19.91 -45.28 76.44
N ILE A 93 -19.67 -44.49 75.39
CA ILE A 93 -20.04 -43.08 75.36
C ILE A 93 -21.56 -43.03 75.29
N PRO A 94 -22.27 -42.45 76.28
CA PRO A 94 -23.72 -42.39 76.24
C PRO A 94 -24.14 -41.59 75.01
N GLN A 95 -24.95 -42.23 74.15
CA GLN A 95 -25.63 -41.64 73.01
C GLN A 95 -26.55 -40.51 73.51
N THR A 96 -25.98 -39.32 73.72
CA THR A 96 -26.72 -38.12 74.07
C THR A 96 -27.29 -37.51 72.79
N GLU A 97 -28.48 -36.91 72.87
CA GLU A 97 -29.15 -36.26 71.73
C GLU A 97 -28.24 -35.23 71.03
N ALA A 98 -27.34 -34.59 71.78
CA ALA A 98 -26.35 -33.65 71.24
C ALA A 98 -25.34 -34.32 70.29
N TYR A 99 -24.90 -35.55 70.55
CA TYR A 99 -24.00 -36.30 69.66
C TYR A 99 -24.70 -36.73 68.38
N GLN A 100 -25.97 -37.14 68.47
CA GLN A 100 -26.79 -37.50 67.31
C GLN A 100 -27.09 -36.28 66.42
N GLN A 101 -27.36 -35.11 67.01
CA GLN A 101 -27.54 -33.86 66.28
C GLN A 101 -26.26 -33.38 65.57
N LEU A 102 -25.10 -33.49 66.23
CA LEU A 102 -23.81 -33.14 65.62
C LEU A 102 -23.44 -34.09 64.46
N ALA A 103 -23.67 -35.39 64.64
CA ALA A 103 -23.45 -36.39 63.59
C ALA A 103 -24.35 -36.12 62.37
N ALA A 104 -25.64 -35.83 62.59
CA ALA A 104 -26.61 -35.48 61.55
C ALA A 104 -26.24 -34.18 60.80
N SER A 105 -25.74 -33.17 61.52
CA SER A 105 -25.25 -31.92 60.91
C SER A 105 -24.00 -32.14 60.04
N SER A 106 -23.09 -33.03 60.44
CA SER A 106 -21.90 -33.35 59.63
C SER A 106 -22.26 -34.12 58.36
N THR A 107 -23.21 -35.05 58.44
CA THR A 107 -23.68 -35.81 57.27
C THR A 107 -24.40 -34.93 56.27
N ALA A 108 -25.20 -33.97 56.73
CA ALA A 108 -25.81 -32.96 55.86
C ALA A 108 -24.76 -32.08 55.17
N ALA A 109 -23.69 -31.69 55.87
CA ALA A 109 -22.59 -30.92 55.30
C ALA A 109 -21.82 -31.71 54.23
N ASP A 110 -21.54 -32.99 54.47
CA ASP A 110 -20.89 -33.89 53.51
C ASP A 110 -21.75 -34.10 52.25
N GLU A 111 -23.07 -34.21 52.40
CA GLU A 111 -24.00 -34.32 51.27
C GLU A 111 -24.03 -33.04 50.43
N HIS A 112 -23.99 -31.87 51.07
CA HIS A 112 -23.89 -30.59 50.37
C HIS A 112 -22.55 -30.43 49.63
N LEU A 113 -21.44 -30.84 50.24
CA LEU A 113 -20.12 -30.83 49.60
C LEU A 113 -20.10 -31.72 48.36
N ALA A 114 -20.65 -32.94 48.45
CA ALA A 114 -20.76 -33.85 47.31
C ALA A 114 -21.59 -33.26 46.15
N LYS A 115 -22.68 -32.55 46.46
CA LYS A 115 -23.50 -31.84 45.46
C LYS A 115 -22.73 -30.70 44.78
N VAL A 116 -21.93 -29.95 45.55
CA VAL A 116 -21.08 -28.87 45.02
C VAL A 116 -19.99 -29.44 44.12
N GLU A 117 -19.31 -30.51 44.53
CA GLU A 117 -18.28 -31.18 43.73
C GLU A 117 -18.84 -31.76 42.41
N ALA A 118 -20.04 -32.34 42.45
CA ALA A 118 -20.73 -32.83 41.26
C ALA A 118 -21.06 -31.68 40.29
N ARG A 119 -21.57 -30.56 40.81
CA ARG A 119 -21.86 -29.35 40.01
C ARG A 119 -20.58 -28.78 39.39
N LEU A 120 -19.48 -28.78 40.15
CA LEU A 120 -18.17 -28.31 39.68
C LEU A 120 -17.64 -29.18 38.53
N ARG A 121 -17.78 -30.51 38.62
CA ARG A 121 -17.42 -31.41 37.51
C ARG A 121 -18.26 -31.17 36.28
N GLU A 122 -19.57 -31.07 36.44
CA GLU A 122 -20.51 -30.81 35.34
C GLU A 122 -20.15 -29.50 34.61
N VAL A 123 -19.91 -28.43 35.37
CA VAL A 123 -19.48 -27.13 34.82
C VAL A 123 -18.12 -27.25 34.12
N SER A 124 -17.18 -28.01 34.68
CA SER A 124 -15.86 -28.22 34.07
C SER A 124 -15.93 -29.01 32.75
N GLU A 125 -16.80 -30.02 32.66
CA GLU A 125 -17.02 -30.80 31.44
C GLU A 125 -17.70 -29.96 30.36
N GLN A 126 -18.61 -29.08 30.73
CA GLN A 126 -19.27 -28.16 29.80
C GLN A 126 -18.32 -27.08 29.26
N LEU A 127 -17.37 -26.58 30.08
CA LEU A 127 -16.42 -25.54 29.68
C LEU A 127 -15.23 -26.05 28.86
N GLY A 128 -14.84 -27.32 29.03
CA GLY A 128 -13.67 -27.92 28.35
C GLY A 128 -13.68 -27.74 26.82
N PRO A 129 -14.77 -28.13 26.11
CA PRO A 129 -14.86 -27.98 24.66
C PRO A 129 -14.77 -26.53 24.19
N ALA A 130 -15.44 -25.59 24.89
CA ALA A 130 -15.42 -24.18 24.55
C ALA A 130 -14.01 -23.56 24.71
N ILE A 131 -13.24 -24.01 25.70
CA ILE A 131 -11.84 -23.59 25.90
C ILE A 131 -10.94 -24.10 24.77
N GLU A 132 -11.09 -25.36 24.36
CA GLU A 132 -10.30 -25.91 23.25
C GLU A 132 -10.67 -25.27 21.91
N GLU A 133 -11.95 -25.00 21.67
CA GLU A 133 -12.41 -24.23 20.51
C GLU A 133 -11.78 -22.82 20.49
N ALA A 134 -11.83 -22.10 21.61
CA ALA A 134 -11.22 -20.77 21.71
C ALA A 134 -9.70 -20.78 21.51
N LYS A 135 -8.99 -21.81 22.01
CA LYS A 135 -7.55 -21.99 21.75
C LYS A 135 -7.27 -22.23 20.27
N SER A 136 -8.08 -23.08 19.63
CA SER A 136 -7.92 -23.38 18.20
C SER A 136 -8.16 -22.15 17.33
N ALA A 137 -9.19 -21.35 17.63
CA ALA A 137 -9.50 -20.11 16.93
C ALA A 137 -8.39 -19.06 17.13
N SER A 138 -7.86 -18.95 18.37
CA SER A 138 -6.74 -18.05 18.67
C SER A 138 -5.47 -18.45 17.89
N ALA A 139 -5.16 -19.75 17.82
CA ALA A 139 -4.02 -20.24 17.03
C ALA A 139 -4.19 -19.98 15.52
N GLN A 140 -5.41 -20.10 14.99
CA GLN A 140 -5.70 -19.77 13.58
C GLN A 140 -5.50 -18.28 13.30
N LEU A 141 -6.00 -17.38 14.15
CA LEU A 141 -5.82 -15.94 14.02
C LEU A 141 -4.33 -15.53 14.03
N LEU A 142 -3.52 -16.12 14.92
CA LEU A 142 -2.09 -15.87 14.96
C LEU A 142 -1.38 -16.32 13.68
N LYS A 143 -1.79 -17.46 13.11
CA LYS A 143 -1.26 -17.93 11.84
C LYS A 143 -1.64 -16.99 10.69
N GLU A 144 -2.89 -16.55 10.62
CA GLU A 144 -3.36 -15.62 9.59
C GLU A 144 -2.63 -14.26 9.67
N GLN A 145 -2.37 -13.77 10.89
CA GLN A 145 -1.56 -12.57 11.10
C GLN A 145 -0.13 -12.75 10.58
N ALA A 146 0.53 -13.87 10.91
CA ALA A 146 1.87 -14.17 10.43
C ALA A 146 1.93 -14.31 8.89
N ASP A 147 0.94 -14.97 8.29
CA ASP A 147 0.83 -15.11 6.83
C ASP A 147 0.65 -13.73 6.16
N LYS A 148 -0.15 -12.84 6.76
CA LYS A 148 -0.34 -11.46 6.28
C LYS A 148 0.93 -10.62 6.40
N GLU A 149 1.69 -10.77 7.48
CA GLU A 149 2.98 -10.10 7.67
C GLU A 149 4.04 -10.57 6.66
N ALA A 150 4.09 -11.88 6.40
CA ALA A 150 4.95 -12.45 5.37
C ALA A 150 4.59 -11.93 3.98
N LEU A 151 3.28 -11.85 3.67
CA LEU A 151 2.79 -11.32 2.41
C LEU A 151 3.12 -9.83 2.25
N MET A 152 2.94 -9.03 3.30
CA MET A 152 3.31 -7.61 3.29
C MET A 152 4.81 -7.40 3.07
N SER A 153 5.65 -8.22 3.72
CA SER A 153 7.10 -8.18 3.53
C SER A 153 7.48 -8.47 2.09
N ARG A 154 6.84 -9.47 1.46
CA ARG A 154 7.09 -9.81 0.06
C ARG A 154 6.65 -8.71 -0.91
N VAL A 155 5.50 -8.08 -0.66
CA VAL A 155 5.04 -6.93 -1.44
C VAL A 155 6.06 -5.78 -1.35
N LEU A 156 6.57 -5.49 -0.16
CA LEU A 156 7.57 -4.44 0.04
C LEU A 156 8.88 -4.74 -0.71
N GLU A 157 9.36 -5.98 -0.65
CA GLU A 157 10.54 -6.42 -1.43
C GLU A 157 10.34 -6.27 -2.93
N LEU A 158 9.16 -6.65 -3.45
CA LEU A 158 8.81 -6.52 -4.86
C LEU A 158 8.76 -5.05 -5.29
N GLU A 159 8.19 -4.17 -4.47
CA GLU A 159 8.17 -2.73 -4.73
C GLU A 159 9.57 -2.11 -4.71
N GLN A 160 10.42 -2.49 -3.75
CA GLN A 160 11.81 -2.03 -3.68
C GLN A 160 12.63 -2.52 -4.87
N SER A 161 12.47 -3.78 -5.27
CA SER A 161 13.11 -4.35 -6.45
C SER A 161 12.64 -3.67 -7.74
N ASN A 162 11.33 -3.48 -7.90
CA ASN A 162 10.76 -2.75 -9.02
C ASN A 162 11.25 -1.30 -9.07
N PHE A 163 11.35 -0.63 -7.92
CA PHE A 163 11.87 0.73 -7.85
C PHE A 163 13.35 0.81 -8.24
N GLY A 164 14.19 -0.12 -7.74
CA GLY A 164 15.60 -0.21 -8.12
C GLY A 164 15.78 -0.47 -9.63
N MET A 165 14.97 -1.36 -10.20
CA MET A 165 14.95 -1.64 -11.63
C MET A 165 14.51 -0.41 -12.45
N ARG A 166 13.44 0.27 -12.03
CA ARG A 166 12.97 1.53 -12.64
C ARG A 166 14.02 2.65 -12.59
N LEU A 167 14.77 2.76 -11.49
CA LEU A 167 15.85 3.74 -11.37
C LEU A 167 17.02 3.43 -12.32
N ALA A 168 17.35 2.15 -12.51
CA ALA A 168 18.41 1.72 -13.40
C ALA A 168 18.06 1.95 -14.89
N THR A 169 16.78 1.89 -15.24
CA THR A 169 16.29 2.16 -16.62
C THR A 169 15.89 3.61 -16.85
N ALA A 170 15.85 4.45 -15.80
CA ALA A 170 15.44 5.85 -15.91
C ALA A 170 16.39 6.66 -16.80
N ARG A 171 15.89 7.04 -17.97
CA ARG A 171 16.61 7.83 -18.98
C ARG A 171 15.82 9.10 -19.28
N SER A 172 16.53 10.16 -19.69
CA SER A 172 15.87 11.34 -20.25
C SER A 172 15.44 11.10 -21.70
N PHE A 173 16.19 10.28 -22.45
CA PHE A 173 15.81 9.89 -23.80
C PHE A 173 14.88 8.67 -23.81
N ALA A 174 13.79 8.78 -24.57
CA ALA A 174 12.92 7.66 -24.91
C ALA A 174 13.56 6.84 -26.04
N ARG A 175 14.01 5.63 -25.70
CA ARG A 175 14.70 4.72 -26.64
C ARG A 175 13.92 3.47 -27.01
N GLU A 176 12.78 3.26 -26.38
CA GLU A 176 11.90 2.11 -26.59
C GLU A 176 10.64 2.58 -27.33
N TRP A 177 10.39 1.99 -28.49
CA TRP A 177 9.27 2.37 -29.36
C TRP A 177 8.62 1.14 -30.00
N LEU A 178 7.29 1.17 -30.10
CA LEU A 178 6.56 0.42 -31.12
C LEU A 178 6.64 1.20 -32.42
N ILE A 179 7.06 0.55 -33.50
CA ILE A 179 7.27 1.22 -34.79
C ILE A 179 6.41 0.58 -35.87
N LEU A 180 5.75 1.43 -36.65
CA LEU A 180 4.96 1.07 -37.83
C LEU A 180 5.44 1.90 -39.01
N GLY A 181 5.90 1.23 -40.07
CA GLY A 181 6.39 1.88 -41.27
C GLY A 181 7.33 0.99 -42.08
N PRO A 182 7.92 1.52 -43.17
CA PRO A 182 7.53 2.77 -43.79
C PRO A 182 6.17 2.59 -44.50
N LEU A 183 5.29 3.57 -44.38
CA LEU A 183 4.02 3.65 -45.08
C LEU A 183 4.15 4.67 -46.23
N PRO A 184 3.34 4.57 -47.30
CA PRO A 184 3.11 5.71 -48.17
C PRO A 184 2.54 6.88 -47.36
N ASP A 185 2.53 8.10 -47.90
CA ASP A 185 2.06 9.30 -47.19
C ASP A 185 0.57 9.20 -46.81
N GLU A 186 0.32 8.50 -45.72
CA GLU A 186 -0.97 8.12 -45.17
C GLU A 186 -1.11 8.74 -43.77
N THR A 187 -2.18 9.48 -43.58
CA THR A 187 -2.59 10.07 -42.29
C THR A 187 -3.49 9.07 -41.56
N ILE A 188 -2.90 8.30 -40.65
CA ILE A 188 -3.61 7.27 -39.85
C ILE A 188 -3.53 7.55 -38.34
N GLU A 189 -3.13 8.75 -37.95
CA GLU A 189 -2.92 9.12 -36.54
C GLU A 189 -4.20 8.97 -35.73
N ALA A 190 -5.34 9.33 -36.31
CA ALA A 190 -6.64 9.19 -35.65
C ALA A 190 -6.93 7.72 -35.29
N ASP A 191 -6.58 6.78 -36.16
CA ASP A 191 -6.78 5.34 -35.92
C ASP A 191 -5.80 4.82 -34.86
N ILE A 192 -4.55 5.30 -34.88
CA ILE A 192 -3.51 4.92 -33.90
C ILE A 192 -3.83 5.46 -32.50
N LEU A 193 -4.40 6.66 -32.43
CA LEU A 193 -4.83 7.31 -31.19
C LEU A 193 -6.18 6.76 -30.69
N ALA A 194 -6.93 6.06 -31.54
CA ALA A 194 -8.15 5.37 -31.16
C ALA A 194 -7.88 4.01 -30.48
N SER A 195 -8.94 3.39 -29.96
CA SER A 195 -8.90 2.06 -29.36
C SER A 195 -9.27 0.98 -30.40
N PRO A 196 -8.57 -0.17 -30.47
CA PRO A 196 -7.52 -0.61 -29.56
C PRO A 196 -6.16 0.05 -29.83
N ALA A 197 -5.50 0.44 -28.74
CA ALA A 197 -4.18 1.03 -28.81
C ALA A 197 -3.13 0.09 -29.46
N PRO A 198 -2.10 0.63 -30.13
CA PRO A 198 -1.05 -0.14 -30.80
C PRO A 198 -0.40 -1.20 -29.91
N ARG A 199 -0.11 -2.35 -30.50
CA ARG A 199 0.57 -3.47 -29.85
C ARG A 199 1.47 -4.17 -30.83
N GLU A 200 2.59 -4.68 -30.33
CA GLU A 200 3.47 -5.53 -31.11
C GLU A 200 2.71 -6.69 -31.75
N GLY A 201 3.01 -6.93 -33.02
CA GLY A 201 2.42 -8.02 -33.78
C GLY A 201 1.07 -7.70 -34.43
N ILE A 202 0.42 -6.58 -34.10
CA ILE A 202 -0.83 -6.17 -34.75
C ILE A 202 -0.53 -5.58 -36.14
N VAL A 203 -1.32 -6.00 -37.12
CA VAL A 203 -1.25 -5.51 -38.50
C VAL A 203 -2.11 -4.26 -38.66
N GLN A 204 -1.54 -3.21 -39.26
CA GLN A 204 -2.20 -1.96 -39.61
C GLN A 204 -1.90 -1.69 -41.09
N GLY A 205 -2.93 -1.75 -41.94
CA GLY A 205 -2.73 -1.76 -43.40
C GLY A 205 -1.89 -2.98 -43.82
N GLU A 206 -0.79 -2.74 -44.54
CA GLU A 206 0.14 -3.79 -45.00
C GLU A 206 1.35 -3.99 -44.07
N LYS A 207 1.43 -3.23 -42.98
CA LYS A 207 2.57 -3.26 -42.05
C LYS A 207 2.15 -3.79 -40.69
N GLN A 208 3.14 -4.20 -39.91
CA GLN A 208 2.96 -4.73 -38.56
C GLN A 208 3.75 -3.88 -37.57
N TRP A 209 3.16 -3.62 -36.41
CA TRP A 209 3.84 -2.99 -35.30
C TRP A 209 4.98 -3.88 -34.78
N LYS A 210 6.18 -3.32 -34.68
CA LYS A 210 7.38 -4.02 -34.16
C LYS A 210 7.92 -3.29 -32.94
N SER A 211 8.31 -4.02 -31.90
CA SER A 211 9.08 -3.44 -30.80
C SER A 211 10.50 -3.11 -31.25
N PHE A 212 11.03 -2.00 -30.76
CA PHE A 212 12.41 -1.61 -31.00
C PHE A 212 12.97 -0.87 -29.78
N THR A 213 14.20 -1.23 -29.40
CA THR A 213 14.96 -0.57 -28.34
C THR A 213 16.30 -0.14 -28.90
N SER A 214 16.60 1.16 -28.84
CA SER A 214 17.88 1.70 -29.27
C SER A 214 18.93 1.67 -28.16
N GLU A 215 20.16 1.31 -28.52
CA GLU A 215 21.34 1.44 -27.64
C GLU A 215 21.86 2.88 -27.55
N GLU A 216 21.47 3.74 -28.50
CA GLU A 216 21.87 5.13 -28.63
C GLU A 216 20.67 6.08 -28.45
N ASP A 217 20.94 7.36 -28.18
CA ASP A 217 19.90 8.40 -28.11
C ASP A 217 19.27 8.69 -29.49
N ARG A 218 20.03 8.44 -30.57
CA ARG A 218 19.53 8.50 -31.94
C ARG A 218 18.80 7.20 -32.27
N ILE A 219 17.51 7.29 -32.54
CA ILE A 219 16.74 6.18 -33.10
C ILE A 219 17.00 6.14 -34.60
N ASN A 220 17.80 5.18 -35.07
CA ASN A 220 18.10 5.01 -36.48
C ASN A 220 16.93 4.30 -37.20
N LEU A 221 15.95 5.08 -37.65
CA LEU A 221 14.76 4.57 -38.33
C LEU A 221 15.12 3.99 -39.70
N HIS A 222 16.11 4.53 -40.40
CA HIS A 222 16.59 3.95 -41.67
C HIS A 222 17.02 2.49 -41.51
N ALA A 223 17.87 2.19 -40.51
CA ALA A 223 18.34 0.83 -40.26
C ALA A 223 17.21 -0.13 -39.89
N LEU A 224 16.15 0.38 -39.24
CA LEU A 224 15.01 -0.43 -38.82
C LEU A 224 13.99 -0.68 -39.94
N LEU A 225 13.75 0.33 -40.77
CA LEU A 225 12.75 0.31 -41.83
C LEU A 225 13.28 -0.25 -43.14
N GLU A 226 14.61 -0.39 -43.26
CA GLU A 226 15.32 -0.83 -44.47
C GLU A 226 14.91 -0.05 -45.73
N SER A 227 14.57 1.24 -45.55
CA SER A 227 14.12 2.13 -46.62
C SER A 227 14.81 3.48 -46.54
N ARG A 228 15.06 4.07 -47.71
CA ARG A 228 15.55 5.44 -47.89
C ARG A 228 14.62 6.30 -48.75
N SER A 229 13.58 5.71 -49.31
CA SER A 229 12.65 6.43 -50.19
C SER A 229 11.75 7.34 -49.38
N ASN A 230 10.95 8.19 -50.03
CA ASN A 230 9.91 8.92 -49.31
C ASN A 230 8.95 7.97 -48.59
N GLY A 231 8.44 8.40 -47.44
CA GLY A 231 7.37 7.71 -46.72
C GLY A 231 7.22 8.22 -45.31
N VAL A 232 6.40 7.51 -44.54
CA VAL A 232 6.00 7.88 -43.19
C VAL A 232 6.26 6.72 -42.24
N CYS A 233 6.69 7.01 -41.02
CA CYS A 233 6.68 6.03 -39.95
C CYS A 233 6.08 6.61 -38.67
N TYR A 234 5.48 5.72 -37.89
CA TYR A 234 4.90 6.03 -36.59
C TYR A 234 5.69 5.33 -35.49
N CYS A 235 6.02 6.07 -34.44
CA CYS A 235 6.65 5.56 -33.22
C CYS A 235 5.73 5.82 -32.04
N VAL A 236 5.38 4.77 -31.30
CA VAL A 236 4.48 4.84 -30.14
C VAL A 236 5.14 4.25 -28.90
N CYS A 237 5.00 4.94 -27.78
CA CYS A 237 5.31 4.37 -26.46
C CYS A 237 4.39 4.99 -25.40
N TRP A 238 4.41 4.41 -24.21
CA TRP A 238 3.72 4.97 -23.04
C TRP A 238 4.74 5.39 -22.00
N ALA A 239 4.67 6.63 -21.52
CA ALA A 239 5.53 7.16 -20.47
C ALA A 239 4.75 7.28 -19.15
N TYR A 240 5.29 6.73 -18.07
CA TYR A 240 4.67 6.82 -16.75
C TYR A 240 5.09 8.10 -16.02
N SER A 241 4.09 8.83 -15.54
CA SER A 241 4.24 9.93 -14.59
C SER A 241 3.60 9.53 -13.26
N ASP A 242 4.28 9.72 -12.14
CA ASP A 242 3.71 9.52 -10.80
C ASP A 242 2.73 10.64 -10.39
N ILE A 243 2.90 11.83 -10.97
CA ILE A 243 2.08 13.03 -10.73
C ILE A 243 1.77 13.72 -12.06
N ASP A 244 0.87 14.70 -12.05
CA ASP A 244 0.75 15.61 -13.20
C ASP A 244 2.05 16.42 -13.33
N ARG A 245 2.67 16.41 -14.52
CA ARG A 245 3.95 17.07 -14.79
C ARG A 245 3.86 17.93 -16.05
N GLU A 246 4.21 19.19 -15.92
CA GLU A 246 4.58 20.02 -17.07
C GLU A 246 6.02 19.69 -17.46
N VAL A 247 6.23 19.30 -18.71
CA VAL A 247 7.53 18.90 -19.23
C VAL A 247 7.84 19.66 -20.50
N GLN A 248 9.11 19.74 -20.85
CA GLN A 248 9.55 20.15 -22.18
C GLN A 248 10.08 18.92 -22.92
N LEU A 249 9.57 18.69 -24.13
CA LEU A 249 10.09 17.69 -25.04
C LEU A 249 11.16 18.35 -25.91
N SER A 250 12.39 17.86 -25.81
CA SER A 250 13.52 18.25 -26.64
C SER A 250 13.74 17.16 -27.68
N VAL A 251 13.41 17.45 -28.93
CA VAL A 251 13.29 16.44 -29.99
C VAL A 251 14.06 16.85 -31.24
N GLY A 252 14.25 15.89 -32.14
CA GLY A 252 14.83 16.13 -33.45
C GLY A 252 14.56 14.97 -34.39
N SER A 253 14.64 15.21 -35.69
CA SER A 253 14.24 14.22 -36.68
C SER A 253 14.92 14.43 -38.02
N ASP A 254 14.93 13.35 -38.79
CA ASP A 254 15.27 13.30 -40.21
C ASP A 254 14.08 12.59 -40.88
N ASP A 255 13.15 13.26 -41.58
CA ASP A 255 13.07 14.70 -41.84
C ASP A 255 12.04 15.39 -40.92
N ALA A 256 10.77 15.34 -41.31
CA ALA A 256 9.68 16.06 -40.67
C ALA A 256 9.13 15.29 -39.45
N LEU A 257 8.63 16.03 -38.46
CA LEU A 257 8.19 15.46 -37.19
C LEU A 257 6.89 16.05 -36.69
N TYR A 258 6.02 15.16 -36.23
CA TYR A 258 4.78 15.49 -35.55
C TYR A 258 4.67 14.67 -34.28
N ILE A 259 4.15 15.28 -33.21
CA ILE A 259 4.07 14.63 -31.90
C ILE A 259 2.69 14.86 -31.30
N TRP A 260 2.11 13.78 -30.77
CA TRP A 260 0.91 13.80 -29.93
C TRP A 260 1.24 13.24 -28.56
N VAL A 261 0.68 13.89 -27.54
CA VAL A 261 0.69 13.44 -26.14
C VAL A 261 -0.76 13.27 -25.72
N ASN A 262 -1.15 12.05 -25.34
CA ASN A 262 -2.52 11.70 -24.96
C ASN A 262 -3.57 12.15 -26.00
N GLY A 263 -3.27 11.92 -27.29
CA GLY A 263 -4.14 12.29 -28.41
C GLY A 263 -4.15 13.77 -28.77
N ARG A 264 -3.52 14.65 -27.98
CA ARG A 264 -3.37 16.07 -28.32
C ARG A 264 -2.08 16.31 -29.08
N GLN A 265 -2.17 16.88 -30.28
CA GLN A 265 -0.99 17.29 -31.02
C GLN A 265 -0.28 18.44 -30.31
N VAL A 266 1.01 18.25 -30.02
CA VAL A 266 1.86 19.26 -29.40
C VAL A 266 2.86 19.84 -30.40
N LEU A 267 3.32 19.06 -31.38
CA LEU A 267 4.28 19.49 -32.40
C LEU A 267 3.82 19.13 -33.82
N ALA A 268 4.06 20.04 -34.75
CA ALA A 268 3.99 19.83 -36.19
C ALA A 268 5.14 20.62 -36.85
N ASN A 269 6.16 19.92 -37.35
CA ASN A 269 7.28 20.52 -38.05
C ASN A 269 7.56 19.80 -39.38
N PRO A 270 6.86 20.18 -40.47
CA PRO A 270 6.97 19.56 -41.79
C PRO A 270 8.21 20.06 -42.56
N THR A 271 9.41 19.91 -41.98
CA THR A 271 10.66 20.45 -42.54
C THR A 271 11.61 19.32 -42.97
N ASN A 272 12.17 19.42 -44.18
CA ASN A 272 13.29 18.59 -44.63
C ASN A 272 14.59 19.05 -43.97
N ARG A 273 15.26 18.15 -43.23
CA ARG A 273 16.43 18.42 -42.41
C ARG A 273 17.08 17.12 -41.95
N SER A 274 18.38 17.15 -41.70
CA SER A 274 19.05 16.06 -40.99
C SER A 274 18.72 16.05 -39.50
N ALA A 275 18.71 14.86 -38.88
CA ALA A 275 18.46 14.72 -37.45
C ALA A 275 19.61 15.27 -36.59
N SER A 276 19.26 16.01 -35.55
CA SER A 276 20.15 16.39 -34.44
C SER A 276 19.36 16.43 -33.14
N PRO A 277 19.97 16.18 -31.97
CA PRO A 277 19.27 16.37 -30.71
C PRO A 277 18.93 17.85 -30.49
N ASP A 278 17.88 18.13 -29.73
CA ASP A 278 17.51 19.48 -29.27
C ASP A 278 17.10 20.50 -30.38
N GLN A 279 16.73 20.00 -31.56
CA GLN A 279 16.29 20.83 -32.69
C GLN A 279 14.97 21.56 -32.42
N ASP A 280 13.98 20.84 -31.91
CA ASP A 280 12.70 21.41 -31.50
C ASP A 280 12.50 21.25 -29.99
N LYS A 281 11.87 22.27 -29.40
CA LYS A 281 11.47 22.27 -28.00
C LYS A 281 9.98 22.59 -27.92
N VAL A 282 9.22 21.73 -27.27
CA VAL A 282 7.78 21.93 -27.11
C VAL A 282 7.35 21.57 -25.69
N ASP A 283 6.52 22.42 -25.10
CA ASP A 283 5.94 22.14 -23.79
C ASP A 283 4.79 21.12 -23.93
N ALA A 284 4.74 20.16 -23.01
CA ALA A 284 3.70 19.15 -22.95
C ALA A 284 3.25 18.93 -21.49
N LEU A 285 2.05 18.37 -21.33
CA LEU A 285 1.51 17.97 -20.05
C LEU A 285 1.41 16.45 -19.99
N LEU A 286 2.06 15.85 -19.00
CA LEU A 286 1.89 14.46 -18.63
C LEU A 286 0.91 14.41 -17.46
N ASN A 287 -0.14 13.60 -17.57
CA ASN A 287 -1.04 13.31 -16.46
C ASN A 287 -0.38 12.26 -15.54
N ALA A 288 -0.77 12.24 -14.26
CA ALA A 288 -0.47 11.13 -13.37
C ALA A 288 -0.96 9.81 -13.99
N GLY A 289 -0.13 8.78 -13.92
CA GLY A 289 -0.30 7.51 -14.61
C GLY A 289 0.44 7.46 -15.95
N TRP A 290 -0.04 6.59 -16.83
CA TRP A 290 0.57 6.35 -18.14
C TRP A 290 0.06 7.33 -19.20
N ASN A 291 0.99 7.87 -19.98
CA ASN A 291 0.72 8.85 -21.03
C ASN A 291 1.13 8.27 -22.38
N GLN A 292 0.22 8.29 -23.36
CA GLN A 292 0.53 7.85 -24.71
C GLN A 292 1.35 8.91 -25.44
N LEU A 293 2.46 8.50 -26.03
CA LEU A 293 3.29 9.31 -26.91
C LEU A 293 3.24 8.71 -28.30
N LEU A 294 2.87 9.54 -29.27
CA LEU A 294 2.88 9.19 -30.69
C LEU A 294 3.78 10.20 -31.41
N CYS A 295 4.76 9.69 -32.13
CA CYS A 295 5.56 10.46 -33.08
C CYS A 295 5.25 9.96 -34.49
N ARG A 296 5.08 10.90 -35.43
CA ARG A 296 5.11 10.63 -36.86
C ARG A 296 6.37 11.25 -37.42
N VAL A 297 7.17 10.47 -38.14
CA VAL A 297 8.36 10.93 -38.85
C VAL A 297 8.16 10.69 -40.34
N ASP A 298 8.22 11.77 -41.11
CA ASP A 298 8.14 11.71 -42.56
C ASP A 298 9.54 11.91 -43.12
N ASN A 299 9.93 11.10 -44.10
CA ASN A 299 11.11 11.37 -44.89
C ASN A 299 10.73 11.94 -46.23
N LEU A 300 11.33 13.09 -46.50
CA LEU A 300 11.00 14.01 -47.56
C LEU A 300 12.13 13.98 -48.60
N GLY A 301 12.51 12.79 -49.07
CA GLY A 301 13.52 12.64 -50.10
C GLY A 301 14.15 11.25 -50.12
N GLU A 302 15.29 11.14 -50.79
CA GLU A 302 16.18 9.98 -50.65
C GLU A 302 17.18 10.26 -49.53
N GLY A 303 17.17 9.46 -48.45
CA GLY A 303 18.00 9.76 -47.29
C GLY A 303 17.83 8.82 -46.12
N ASP A 304 18.59 9.10 -45.05
CA ASP A 304 18.46 8.44 -43.75
C ASP A 304 17.33 9.10 -42.96
N TRP A 305 16.71 8.35 -42.05
CA TRP A 305 15.64 8.86 -41.21
C TRP A 305 15.98 8.55 -39.77
N ALA A 306 15.66 9.47 -38.86
CA ALA A 306 15.96 9.28 -37.45
C ALA A 306 15.05 10.10 -36.55
N LEU A 307 15.03 9.72 -35.28
CA LEU A 307 14.31 10.40 -34.21
C LEU A 307 15.22 10.56 -33.00
N PHE A 308 15.16 11.73 -32.37
CA PHE A 308 15.61 11.98 -31.01
C PHE A 308 14.41 12.42 -30.18
N PHE A 309 14.26 11.87 -28.98
CA PHE A 309 13.18 12.24 -28.08
C PHE A 309 13.67 12.28 -26.64
N GLU A 310 13.84 13.48 -26.08
CA GLU A 310 14.29 13.69 -24.72
C GLU A 310 13.22 14.41 -23.88
N PHE A 311 12.92 13.89 -22.70
CA PHE A 311 12.16 14.61 -21.68
C PHE A 311 13.07 15.55 -20.89
N ARG A 312 12.59 16.77 -20.68
CA ARG A 312 13.24 17.78 -19.84
C ARG A 312 12.24 18.39 -18.86
N ASN A 313 12.78 18.85 -17.74
CA ASN A 313 12.08 19.74 -16.83
C ASN A 313 11.90 21.11 -17.50
N ARG A 314 10.98 21.93 -16.97
CA ARG A 314 10.79 23.33 -17.45
C ARG A 314 12.04 24.21 -17.34
N ASP A 315 12.99 23.85 -16.49
CA ASP A 315 14.31 24.50 -16.38
C ASP A 315 15.33 23.96 -17.39
N ALA A 316 14.88 23.22 -18.41
CA ALA A 316 15.66 22.59 -19.47
C ALA A 316 16.67 21.52 -19.01
N ARG A 317 16.62 21.07 -17.75
CA ARG A 317 17.44 19.93 -17.30
C ARG A 317 16.81 18.61 -17.74
N PRO A 318 17.61 17.58 -18.08
CA PRO A 318 17.11 16.24 -18.38
C PRO A 318 16.16 15.74 -17.30
N LEU A 319 14.95 15.35 -17.69
CA LEU A 319 13.97 14.73 -16.81
C LEU A 319 14.00 13.23 -17.05
N LYS A 320 14.46 12.47 -16.06
CA LYS A 320 14.43 11.02 -16.13
C LYS A 320 13.00 10.52 -15.94
N ILE A 321 12.43 9.91 -16.96
CA ILE A 321 11.16 9.20 -16.86
C ILE A 321 11.50 7.76 -16.44
N PHE A 322 10.87 7.30 -15.36
CA PHE A 322 11.24 6.05 -14.67
C PHE A 322 10.71 4.79 -15.35
N SER A 323 9.76 4.93 -16.28
CA SER A 323 9.22 3.79 -17.03
C SER A 323 8.64 4.23 -18.37
N THR A 324 9.11 3.58 -19.43
CA THR A 324 8.40 3.46 -20.69
C THR A 324 7.74 2.09 -20.78
N SER A 325 6.68 1.96 -21.58
CA SER A 325 6.05 0.69 -21.92
C SER A 325 5.80 0.64 -23.43
N LEU A 326 5.94 -0.55 -24.00
CA LEU A 326 5.56 -0.86 -25.39
C LEU A 326 4.18 -1.51 -25.49
N ALA A 327 3.49 -1.67 -24.36
CA ALA A 327 2.12 -2.14 -24.31
C ALA A 327 1.20 -1.09 -23.67
N PRO A 328 -0.06 -1.01 -24.12
CA PRO A 328 -1.06 -0.18 -23.48
C PRO A 328 -1.23 -0.57 -22.00
N PRO A 329 -1.39 0.40 -21.08
CA PRO A 329 -1.47 0.16 -19.64
C PRO A 329 -2.59 -0.81 -19.21
N GLU A 330 -3.70 -0.82 -19.96
CA GLU A 330 -4.85 -1.71 -19.73
C GLU A 330 -4.48 -3.21 -19.78
N LEU A 331 -3.36 -3.56 -20.43
CA LEU A 331 -2.82 -4.92 -20.44
C LEU A 331 -1.79 -5.17 -19.34
N VAL A 332 -1.01 -4.14 -18.96
CA VAL A 332 -0.01 -4.25 -17.88
C VAL A 332 -0.70 -4.57 -16.55
N ALA A 333 -1.85 -3.93 -16.28
CA ALA A 333 -2.65 -4.22 -15.08
C ALA A 333 -3.20 -5.66 -15.04
N LYS A 334 -3.46 -6.28 -16.20
CA LYS A 334 -3.96 -7.67 -16.29
C LYS A 334 -2.87 -8.72 -16.15
N GLN A 335 -1.62 -8.41 -16.49
CA GLN A 335 -0.48 -9.33 -16.34
C GLN A 335 0.05 -9.41 -14.91
N GLN A 336 -0.26 -8.44 -14.04
CA GLN A 336 0.13 -8.45 -12.63
C GLN A 336 -0.90 -9.14 -11.71
N LEU A 337 -2.04 -9.56 -12.26
CA LEU A 337 -3.16 -10.18 -11.53
C LEU A 337 -3.36 -11.68 -11.83
N ASN A 338 -2.48 -12.29 -12.65
CA ASN A 338 -2.47 -13.72 -12.97
C ASN A 338 -1.15 -14.38 -12.58
#